data_AF-A0A7C0TZN3-F1
#
_entry.id   AF-A0A7C0TZN3-F1
#
_cell.length_a   1.000
_cell.length_b   1.000
_cell.length_c   1.000
_cell.angle_alpha   90.00
_cell.angle_beta   90.00
_cell.angle_gamma   90.00
#
_symmetry.space_group_name_H-M   'P 1'
#
loop_
_entity.id
_entity.type
_entity.pdbx_description
1 polymer ?
#
loop_
_entity_poly.entity_id
_entity_poly.type
_entity_poly.pdbx_seq_one_letter_code
_entity_poly.pdbx_strand_id
1 'polypeptide(L)'
;MLKEIANLEGGVVLLTGDAKKLAKIFLNVWLSKGKVFLVEYLPFDVEYLENVFIGNIDEGVGFDGYLLYSLLSRPKSERTRYYSFIAEHRDKLILIYEPKYFRDSVFRYALKNFIDYLVAYKRETMGMERIDVYKLEEGRVIKKKTYIRRF
;
A
#
# COMPACT_ATOMS: atom_id res chain seq x y z
N MET A 1 0.27 7.25 -13.24
CA MET A 1 0.63 6.24 -12.24
C MET A 1 0.33 6.74 -10.83
N LEU A 2 1.03 7.72 -10.23
CA LEU A 2 0.64 8.20 -8.88
C LEU A 2 -0.81 8.74 -8.81
N LYS A 3 -1.23 9.54 -9.82
CA LYS A 3 -2.63 9.98 -9.96
C LYS A 3 -3.60 8.83 -10.28
N GLU A 4 -3.12 7.76 -10.90
CA GLU A 4 -3.96 6.58 -11.20
C GLU A 4 -4.23 5.84 -9.89
N ILE A 5 -3.20 5.62 -9.07
CA ILE A 5 -3.30 5.01 -7.74
C ILE A 5 -4.29 5.78 -6.84
N ALA A 6 -4.15 7.11 -6.76
CA ALA A 6 -5.03 7.94 -5.93
C ALA A 6 -6.52 7.91 -6.38
N ASN A 7 -6.80 7.47 -7.60
CA ASN A 7 -8.15 7.35 -8.14
C ASN A 7 -8.63 5.91 -8.27
N LEU A 8 -7.93 4.95 -7.67
CA LEU A 8 -8.42 3.58 -7.59
C LEU A 8 -9.71 3.53 -6.77
N GLU A 9 -10.66 2.74 -7.24
CA GLU A 9 -11.87 2.37 -6.49
C GLU A 9 -11.71 1.03 -5.77
N GLY A 10 -10.77 0.20 -6.23
CA GLY A 10 -10.35 -1.08 -5.64
C GLY A 10 -8.98 -1.50 -6.18
N GLY A 11 -8.36 -2.48 -5.54
CA GLY A 11 -7.05 -3.01 -5.87
C GLY A 11 -6.00 -2.81 -4.77
N VAL A 12 -4.84 -3.41 -4.97
CA VAL A 12 -3.79 -3.54 -3.96
C VAL A 12 -2.57 -2.71 -4.32
N VAL A 13 -2.20 -1.82 -3.41
CA VAL A 13 -1.06 -0.92 -3.53
C VAL A 13 -0.05 -1.27 -2.44
N LEU A 14 1.16 -1.68 -2.84
CA LEU A 14 2.27 -1.85 -1.91
C LEU A 14 3.17 -0.62 -1.94
N LEU A 15 3.26 0.07 -0.80
CA LEU A 15 4.22 1.13 -0.52
C LEU A 15 5.39 0.56 0.29
N THR A 16 6.61 0.87 -0.11
CA THR A 16 7.80 0.36 0.57
C THR A 16 8.92 1.40 0.65
N GLY A 17 9.74 1.29 1.70
CA GLY A 17 10.87 2.19 1.96
C GLY A 17 10.50 3.41 2.80
N ASP A 18 9.55 3.28 3.71
CA ASP A 18 9.09 4.36 4.59
C ASP A 18 8.41 5.52 3.83
N ALA A 19 7.59 5.18 2.84
CA ALA A 19 6.88 6.12 1.98
C ALA A 19 5.71 6.85 2.69
N LYS A 20 5.86 7.27 3.96
CA LYS A 20 4.80 7.85 4.81
C LYS A 20 4.02 8.95 4.12
N LYS A 21 4.73 9.85 3.44
CA LYS A 21 4.11 10.98 2.74
C LYS A 21 3.17 10.53 1.62
N LEU A 22 3.57 9.51 0.85
CA LEU A 22 2.71 8.95 -0.20
C LEU A 22 1.54 8.17 0.39
N ALA A 23 1.78 7.39 1.45
CA ALA A 23 0.73 6.67 2.17
C ALA A 23 -0.36 7.63 2.69
N LYS A 24 0.06 8.72 3.35
CA LYS A 24 -0.84 9.78 3.82
C LYS A 24 -1.63 10.40 2.68
N ILE A 25 -0.97 10.75 1.58
CA ILE A 25 -1.64 11.37 0.42
C ILE A 25 -2.70 10.43 -0.15
N PHE A 26 -2.36 9.16 -0.40
CA PHE A 26 -3.31 8.20 -0.96
C PHE A 26 -4.49 7.97 -0.03
N LEU A 27 -4.21 7.75 1.26
CA LEU A 27 -5.26 7.56 2.25
C LEU A 27 -6.18 8.77 2.36
N ASN A 28 -5.64 10.00 2.49
CA ASN A 28 -6.47 11.22 2.54
C ASN A 28 -7.33 11.39 1.28
N VAL A 29 -6.81 11.08 0.09
CA VAL A 29 -7.60 11.17 -1.16
C VAL A 29 -8.75 10.16 -1.18
N TRP A 30 -8.54 8.94 -0.68
CA TRP A 30 -9.61 7.95 -0.59
C TRP A 30 -10.64 8.32 0.49
N LEU A 31 -10.18 8.75 1.66
CA LEU A 31 -11.05 9.21 2.74
C LEU A 31 -11.86 10.45 2.36
N SER A 32 -11.29 11.39 1.59
CA SER A 32 -12.00 12.58 1.11
C SER A 32 -13.15 12.26 0.15
N LYS A 33 -13.18 11.04 -0.40
CA LYS A 33 -14.28 10.51 -1.21
C LYS A 33 -15.35 9.80 -0.37
N GLY A 34 -15.25 9.87 0.96
CA GLY A 34 -16.18 9.24 1.90
C GLY A 34 -15.93 7.75 2.12
N LYS A 35 -14.80 7.20 1.65
CA LYS A 35 -14.45 5.80 1.91
C LYS A 35 -14.05 5.59 3.36
N VAL A 36 -14.45 4.47 3.94
CA VAL A 36 -14.11 4.10 5.32
C VAL A 36 -13.00 3.06 5.32
N PHE A 37 -11.97 3.26 6.15
CA PHE A 37 -10.79 2.40 6.21
C PHE A 37 -10.62 1.74 7.57
N LEU A 38 -10.33 0.44 7.55
CA LEU A 38 -9.74 -0.27 8.68
C LEU A 38 -8.21 -0.22 8.56
N VAL A 39 -7.53 0.18 9.62
CA VAL A 39 -6.07 0.29 9.66
C VAL A 39 -5.52 -0.48 10.85
N GLU A 40 -4.50 -1.30 10.63
CA GLU A 40 -3.87 -2.04 11.74
C GLU A 40 -3.05 -1.13 12.65
N TYR A 41 -2.40 -0.14 12.02
CA TYR A 41 -1.58 0.86 12.66
C TYR A 41 -1.46 2.05 11.73
N LEU A 42 -1.59 3.26 12.28
CA LEU A 42 -1.54 4.49 11.52
C LEU A 42 -0.25 5.27 11.87
N PRO A 43 0.84 5.17 11.07
CA PRO A 43 2.13 5.79 11.38
C PRO A 43 2.21 7.30 11.06
N PHE A 44 1.08 7.97 10.81
CA PHE A 44 0.99 9.37 10.38
C PHE A 44 -0.43 9.92 10.60
N ASP A 45 -0.57 11.24 10.74
CA ASP A 45 -1.89 11.86 10.89
C ASP A 45 -2.65 11.94 9.56
N VAL A 46 -3.96 11.69 9.59
CA VAL A 46 -4.89 11.84 8.46
C VAL A 46 -5.88 12.96 8.72
N GLU A 47 -6.48 13.50 7.66
CA GLU A 47 -7.40 14.64 7.75
C GLU A 47 -8.83 14.23 8.16
N TYR A 48 -9.23 13.01 7.84
CA TYR A 48 -10.59 12.49 8.03
C TYR A 48 -10.58 11.29 9.01
N LEU A 49 -10.17 11.55 10.25
CA LEU A 49 -10.00 10.51 11.28
C LEU A 49 -11.31 9.78 11.59
N GLU A 50 -12.46 10.43 11.43
CA GLU A 50 -13.80 9.87 11.60
C GLU A 50 -14.10 8.69 10.65
N ASN A 51 -13.37 8.61 9.53
CA ASN A 51 -13.50 7.54 8.54
C ASN A 51 -12.40 6.47 8.69
N VAL A 52 -11.64 6.50 9.79
CA VAL A 52 -10.55 5.56 10.07
C VAL A 52 -10.81 4.80 11.37
N PHE A 53 -10.79 3.48 11.25
CA PHE A 53 -10.99 2.55 12.36
C PHE A 53 -9.69 1.79 12.60
N ILE A 54 -9.22 1.74 13.85
CA ILE A 54 -8.01 1.00 14.22
C ILE A 54 -8.42 -0.35 14.78
N GLY A 55 -7.97 -1.43 14.15
CA GLY A 55 -8.39 -2.78 14.53
C GLY A 55 -7.69 -3.90 13.75
N ASN A 56 -8.20 -5.12 13.90
CA ASN A 56 -7.70 -6.30 13.18
C ASN A 56 -8.58 -6.59 11.95
N ILE A 57 -7.97 -7.06 10.86
CA ILE A 57 -8.66 -7.49 9.62
C ILE A 57 -9.73 -8.56 9.82
N ASP A 58 -9.71 -9.27 10.96
CA ASP A 58 -10.68 -10.30 11.32
C ASP A 58 -11.99 -9.69 11.90
N GLU A 59 -12.04 -8.37 12.11
CA GLU A 59 -13.27 -7.69 12.53
C GLU A 59 -14.28 -7.74 11.38
N GLY A 60 -15.35 -8.54 11.54
CA GLY A 60 -16.34 -8.89 10.50
C GLY A 60 -17.22 -7.75 9.98
N VAL A 61 -16.74 -6.51 10.04
CA VAL A 61 -17.36 -5.32 9.45
C VAL A 61 -16.74 -5.08 8.07
N GLY A 62 -17.57 -4.88 7.05
CA GLY A 62 -17.10 -4.54 5.71
C GLY A 62 -16.64 -3.09 5.63
N PHE A 63 -15.38 -2.86 5.25
CA PHE A 63 -14.81 -1.54 5.00
C PHE A 63 -14.58 -1.33 3.49
N ASP A 64 -14.48 -0.07 3.06
CA ASP A 64 -14.16 0.26 1.68
C ASP A 64 -12.68 0.03 1.36
N GLY A 65 -11.83 0.11 2.39
CA GLY A 65 -10.42 -0.19 2.26
C GLY A 65 -9.72 -0.58 3.55
N TYR A 66 -8.50 -1.06 3.38
CA TYR A 66 -7.68 -1.64 4.44
C TYR A 66 -6.25 -1.09 4.35
N LEU A 67 -5.66 -0.71 5.48
CA LEU A 67 -4.23 -0.41 5.59
C LEU A 67 -3.54 -1.50 6.40
N LEU A 68 -2.72 -2.29 5.71
CA LEU A 68 -1.93 -3.37 6.29
C LEU A 68 -0.52 -2.88 6.60
N TYR A 69 -0.08 -3.03 7.84
CA TYR A 69 1.21 -2.53 8.30
C TYR A 69 2.25 -3.65 8.40
N SER A 70 3.40 -3.43 7.74
CA SER A 70 4.59 -4.27 7.83
C SER A 70 4.36 -5.77 7.55
N LEU A 71 3.43 -6.07 6.63
CA LEU A 71 3.00 -7.42 6.24
C LEU A 71 4.16 -8.37 5.89
N LEU A 72 5.12 -7.95 5.07
CA LEU A 72 6.21 -8.77 4.57
C LEU A 72 7.20 -9.19 5.67
N SER A 73 7.26 -8.41 6.75
CA SER A 73 8.10 -8.71 7.92
C SER A 73 7.43 -9.65 8.92
N ARG A 74 6.16 -10.01 8.73
CA ARG A 74 5.43 -10.93 9.62
C ARG A 74 5.84 -12.39 9.44
N PRO A 75 5.57 -13.26 10.43
CA PRO A 75 5.76 -14.71 10.31
C PRO A 75 5.03 -15.32 9.10
N LYS A 76 5.52 -16.48 8.61
CA LYS A 76 4.95 -17.14 7.43
C LYS A 76 3.46 -17.50 7.59
N SER A 77 3.06 -17.95 8.78
CA SER A 77 1.67 -18.26 9.11
C SER A 77 0.76 -17.05 8.95
N GLU A 78 1.14 -15.92 9.55
CA GLU A 78 0.39 -14.66 9.42
C GLU A 78 0.33 -14.20 7.97
N ARG A 79 1.45 -14.17 7.24
CA ARG A 79 1.43 -13.74 5.83
C ARG A 79 0.48 -14.56 4.97
N THR A 80 0.38 -15.86 5.22
CA THR A 80 -0.55 -16.74 4.49
C THR A 80 -2.00 -16.30 4.73
N ARG A 81 -2.35 -15.98 5.99
CA ARG A 81 -3.67 -15.44 6.34
C ARG A 81 -3.99 -14.16 5.58
N TYR A 82 -3.06 -13.19 5.58
CA TYR A 82 -3.27 -11.93 4.84
C TYR A 82 -3.32 -12.13 3.33
N TYR A 83 -2.58 -13.09 2.77
CA TYR A 83 -2.66 -13.35 1.34
C TYR A 83 -4.03 -13.91 0.96
N SER A 84 -4.61 -14.80 1.76
CA SER A 84 -6.00 -15.24 1.59
C SER A 84 -6.98 -14.07 1.69
N PHE A 85 -6.84 -13.24 2.73
CA PHE A 85 -7.67 -12.04 2.89
C PHE A 85 -7.62 -11.11 1.68
N ILE A 86 -6.41 -10.82 1.17
CA ILE A 86 -6.20 -9.96 -0.01
C ILE A 86 -6.81 -10.60 -1.26
N ALA A 87 -6.74 -11.93 -1.40
CA ALA A 87 -7.32 -12.65 -2.52
C ALA A 87 -8.86 -12.58 -2.52
N GLU A 88 -9.48 -12.62 -1.33
CA GLU A 88 -10.93 -12.55 -1.14
C GLU A 88 -11.49 -11.12 -1.31
N HIS A 89 -10.68 -10.10 -1.05
CA HIS A 89 -11.09 -8.68 -1.06
C HIS A 89 -10.46 -7.88 -2.22
N ARG A 90 -10.29 -8.51 -3.39
CA ARG A 90 -9.70 -7.86 -4.59
C ARG A 90 -10.54 -6.68 -5.10
N ASP A 91 -11.82 -6.61 -4.74
CA ASP A 91 -12.72 -5.49 -5.05
C ASP A 91 -12.52 -4.27 -4.14
N LYS A 92 -11.81 -4.43 -3.01
CA LYS A 92 -11.54 -3.36 -2.03
C LYS A 92 -10.21 -2.66 -2.28
N LEU A 93 -10.05 -1.47 -1.69
CA LEU A 93 -8.76 -0.80 -1.67
C LEU A 93 -7.87 -1.37 -0.56
N ILE A 94 -6.72 -1.93 -0.93
CA ILE A 94 -5.77 -2.46 0.06
C ILE A 94 -4.44 -1.72 -0.08
N LEU A 95 -4.09 -0.96 0.95
CA LEU A 95 -2.81 -0.29 1.07
C LEU A 95 -1.90 -1.09 1.99
N ILE A 96 -0.84 -1.67 1.45
CA ILE A 96 0.18 -2.35 2.21
C ILE A 96 1.33 -1.36 2.44
N TYR A 97 1.62 -1.06 3.69
CA TYR A 97 2.68 -0.14 4.08
C TYR A 97 3.87 -0.88 4.69
N GLU A 98 5.00 -0.85 4.00
CA GLU A 98 6.28 -1.40 4.49
C GLU A 98 7.26 -0.26 4.85
N PRO A 99 7.61 -0.11 6.14
CA PRO A 99 8.69 0.80 6.54
C PRO A 99 10.03 0.44 5.90
N LYS A 100 10.30 -0.86 5.75
CA LYS A 100 11.53 -1.35 5.11
C LYS A 100 11.42 -1.24 3.59
N TYR A 101 12.56 -1.08 2.92
CA TYR A 101 12.66 -1.02 1.47
C TYR A 101 12.67 -2.42 0.84
N PHE A 102 11.70 -2.68 -0.03
CA PHE A 102 11.52 -3.91 -0.77
C PHE A 102 11.19 -3.59 -2.23
N ARG A 103 12.18 -3.24 -3.05
CA ARG A 103 11.94 -3.08 -4.49
C ARG A 103 11.92 -4.42 -5.20
N ASP A 104 13.11 -4.96 -5.47
CA ASP A 104 13.25 -6.19 -6.26
C ASP A 104 12.92 -7.44 -5.42
N SER A 105 13.03 -7.32 -4.09
CA SER A 105 12.74 -8.40 -3.15
C SER A 105 11.26 -8.76 -3.08
N VAL A 106 10.34 -7.85 -3.42
CA VAL A 106 8.89 -8.12 -3.47
C VAL A 106 8.58 -9.27 -4.41
N PHE A 107 9.28 -9.35 -5.54
CA PHE A 107 9.05 -10.38 -6.57
C PHE A 107 9.44 -11.81 -6.13
N ARG A 108 10.09 -11.95 -4.97
CA ARG A 108 10.37 -13.25 -4.34
C ARG A 108 9.19 -13.76 -3.50
N TYR A 109 8.25 -12.90 -3.13
CA TYR A 109 7.07 -13.26 -2.35
C TYR A 109 5.90 -13.62 -3.27
N ALA A 110 5.01 -14.50 -2.79
CA ALA A 110 3.74 -14.76 -3.46
C ALA A 110 2.85 -13.51 -3.53
N LEU A 111 3.06 -12.54 -2.63
CA LEU A 111 2.35 -11.27 -2.60
C LEU A 111 2.33 -10.54 -3.95
N LYS A 112 3.40 -10.66 -4.75
CA LYS A 112 3.48 -10.02 -6.08
C LYS A 112 2.28 -10.31 -6.97
N ASN A 113 1.69 -11.49 -6.85
CA ASN A 113 0.55 -11.92 -7.67
C ASN A 113 -0.74 -11.18 -7.31
N PHE A 114 -0.77 -10.55 -6.13
CA PHE A 114 -1.91 -9.79 -5.64
C PHE A 114 -1.67 -8.29 -5.68
N ILE A 115 -0.49 -7.80 -6.04
CA ILE A 115 -0.21 -6.37 -6.08
C ILE A 115 -0.58 -5.84 -7.47
N ASP A 116 -1.36 -4.76 -7.52
CA ASP A 116 -1.63 -4.04 -8.76
C ASP A 116 -0.64 -2.88 -8.97
N TYR A 117 -0.19 -2.26 -7.86
CA TYR A 117 0.86 -1.23 -7.89
C TYR A 117 1.90 -1.42 -6.78
N LEU A 118 3.18 -1.43 -7.17
CA LEU A 118 4.32 -1.32 -6.23
C LEU A 118 4.93 0.07 -6.32
N VAL A 119 5.05 0.75 -5.19
CA VAL A 119 5.69 2.06 -5.05
C VAL A 119 6.88 1.92 -4.11
N ALA A 120 8.07 1.91 -4.67
CA ALA A 120 9.31 1.85 -3.92
C ALA A 120 9.90 3.26 -3.75
N TYR A 121 9.80 3.79 -2.54
CA TYR A 121 10.39 5.07 -2.15
C TYR A 121 11.81 4.83 -1.62
N LYS A 122 12.76 5.67 -2.06
CA LYS A 122 14.12 5.66 -1.54
C LYS A 122 14.59 7.10 -1.40
N ARG A 123 15.11 7.43 -0.21
CA ARG A 123 15.89 8.64 -0.01
C ARG A 123 17.34 8.34 -0.35
N GLU A 124 17.89 9.05 -1.32
CA GLU A 124 19.29 8.93 -1.72
C GLU A 124 20.15 10.02 -1.07
N THR A 125 21.46 9.78 -1.02
CA THR A 125 22.46 10.74 -0.57
C THR A 125 22.37 12.03 -1.38
N MET A 126 22.63 13.18 -0.74
CA MET A 126 22.51 14.53 -1.32
C MET A 126 21.07 15.06 -1.50
N GLY A 127 20.12 14.61 -0.66
CA GLY A 127 18.78 15.20 -0.65
C GLY A 127 17.97 14.89 -1.90
N MET A 128 18.18 13.74 -2.53
CA MET A 128 17.36 13.29 -3.65
C MET A 128 16.34 12.26 -3.18
N GLU A 129 15.07 12.47 -3.50
CA GLU A 129 14.03 11.46 -3.33
C GLU A 129 13.77 10.77 -4.66
N ARG A 130 13.80 9.44 -4.64
CA ARG A 130 13.47 8.60 -5.80
C ARG A 130 12.27 7.75 -5.48
N ILE A 131 11.29 7.76 -6.37
CA ILE A 131 10.08 6.93 -6.28
C ILE A 131 10.00 6.11 -7.56
N ASP A 132 10.19 4.80 -7.47
CA ASP A 132 9.93 3.88 -8.56
C ASP A 132 8.51 3.32 -8.40
N VAL A 133 7.65 3.53 -9.40
CA VAL A 133 6.27 3.02 -9.43
C VAL A 133 6.15 1.96 -10.52
N TYR A 134 5.64 0.80 -10.15
CA TYR A 134 5.41 -0.34 -11.03
C TYR A 134 3.92 -0.65 -11.05
N LYS A 135 3.34 -0.86 -12.24
CA LYS A 135 2.04 -1.51 -12.39
C LYS A 135 2.30 -2.99 -12.68
N LEU A 136 1.61 -3.85 -11.95
CA LEU A 136 1.75 -5.29 -12.07
C LEU A 136 0.43 -5.89 -12.57
N GLU A 137 0.55 -6.95 -13.36
CA GLU A 137 -0.56 -7.85 -13.73
C GLU A 137 -0.05 -9.28 -13.57
N GLU A 138 -0.75 -10.09 -12.78
CA GLU A 138 -0.36 -11.48 -12.45
C GLU A 138 1.10 -11.61 -11.98
N GLY A 139 1.56 -10.65 -11.16
CA GLY A 139 2.91 -10.63 -10.63
C GLY A 139 4.00 -10.20 -11.61
N ARG A 140 3.65 -9.82 -12.84
CA ARG A 140 4.57 -9.32 -13.87
C ARG A 140 4.48 -7.81 -14.00
N VAL A 141 5.62 -7.15 -14.17
CA VAL A 141 5.65 -5.70 -14.39
C VAL A 141 5.23 -5.40 -15.83
N ILE A 142 4.09 -4.72 -15.99
CA ILE A 142 3.60 -4.28 -17.30
C ILE A 142 3.91 -2.80 -17.59
N LYS A 143 4.15 -2.00 -16.54
CA LYS A 143 4.48 -0.58 -16.67
C LYS A 143 5.37 -0.13 -15.52
N LYS A 144 6.33 0.74 -15.81
CA LYS A 144 7.22 1.35 -14.82
C LYS A 144 7.34 2.85 -15.05
N LYS A 145 7.38 3.62 -13.97
CA LYS A 145 7.73 5.05 -13.99
C LYS A 145 8.56 5.42 -12.78
N THR A 146 9.63 6.17 -13.00
CA THR A 146 10.47 6.72 -11.93
C THR A 146 10.22 8.21 -11.81
N TYR A 147 10.05 8.67 -10.57
CA TYR A 147 9.95 10.08 -10.22
C TYR A 147 11.16 10.44 -9.35
N ILE A 148 11.76 11.59 -9.63
CA ILE A 148 12.90 12.10 -8.89
C ILE A 148 12.57 13.52 -8.44
N ARG A 149 12.77 13.80 -7.16
CA ARG A 149 12.73 15.15 -6.61
C ARG A 149 14.10 15.48 -6.05
N ARG A 150 14.66 16.60 -6.50
CA ARG A 150 15.89 17.19 -5.93
C ARG A 150 15.49 18.34 -5.01
N PHE A 151 16.14 18.41 -3.85
CA PHE A 151 16.03 19.52 -2.90
C PHE A 151 17.28 20.38 -2.95
#